data_AF-A0A3B6VER8-F1
#
_entry.id   AF-A0A3B6VER8-F1
#
_cell.length_a   1.000
_cell.length_b   1.000
_cell.length_c   1.000
_cell.angle_alpha   90.00
_cell.angle_beta   90.00
_cell.angle_gamma   90.00
#
_symmetry.space_group_name_H-M   'P 1'
#
loop_
_entity.id
_entity.type
_entity.pdbx_description
1 polymer ?
#
loop_
_entity_poly.entity_id
_entity_poly.type
_entity_poly.pdbx_seq_one_letter_code
_entity_poly.pdbx_strand_id
1 'polypeptide(L)'
;MQENEYDIIIYTDVKINIKDENALKKIYPNIIINIFNFENKFTKSFLSSENVSYYSIMAYSRYEIFTFLNKYEQILYIDTDILIQKDIIQFTSMKDKNIYACKYKDILKDNKLKYSESFNSGMMLFNSNIENADKIYNELYRYSIESLNADEVVLNTVLAKFNVTFGYLDSRYNCFNVSDIESQKNAYIIHASGSNKFWDLENNDEWNENNKKWIELGGIKYDKELINKKKKLIEKLLWFIPSIKLRSKLKVKLGKKFGFRWTL
;
A
#
# COMPACT_ATOMS: atom_id res chain seq x y z
N MET A 1 -1.56 22.10 -8.89
CA MET A 1 -2.95 21.75 -8.58
C MET A 1 -3.29 22.45 -7.28
N GLN A 2 -4.37 23.23 -7.26
CA GLN A 2 -4.83 23.90 -6.05
C GLN A 2 -5.48 22.87 -5.11
N GLU A 3 -5.47 23.10 -3.79
CA GLU A 3 -6.03 22.15 -2.80
C GLU A 3 -7.54 21.90 -2.97
N ASN A 4 -8.26 22.76 -3.69
CA ASN A 4 -9.67 22.56 -4.01
C ASN A 4 -9.90 21.74 -5.30
N GLU A 5 -8.84 21.30 -5.98
CA GLU A 5 -8.92 20.53 -7.23
C GLU A 5 -8.77 19.01 -7.02
N TYR A 6 -8.52 18.56 -5.79
CA TYR A 6 -8.36 17.14 -5.47
C TYR A 6 -8.86 16.81 -4.06
N ASP A 7 -9.06 15.51 -3.81
CA ASP A 7 -9.31 14.99 -2.46
C ASP A 7 -8.18 14.05 -2.05
N ILE A 8 -7.90 13.99 -0.75
CA ILE A 8 -7.06 12.95 -0.15
C ILE A 8 -7.95 11.99 0.63
N ILE A 9 -7.95 10.73 0.21
CA ILE A 9 -8.72 9.66 0.84
C ILE A 9 -7.76 8.64 1.46
N ILE A 10 -7.86 8.44 2.77
CA ILE A 10 -7.09 7.44 3.50
C ILE A 10 -8.02 6.30 3.91
N TYR A 11 -7.61 5.06 3.65
CA TYR A 11 -8.26 3.87 4.18
C TYR A 11 -7.49 3.30 5.36
N THR A 12 -8.21 2.93 6.43
CA THR A 12 -7.64 2.26 7.61
C THR A 12 -8.51 1.08 8.03
N ASP A 13 -7.94 0.05 8.67
CA ASP A 13 -8.72 -1.09 9.20
C ASP A 13 -9.25 -0.82 10.61
N VAL A 14 -8.82 0.28 11.23
CA VAL A 14 -9.23 0.71 12.57
C VAL A 14 -9.38 2.23 12.60
N LYS A 15 -10.13 2.74 13.59
CA LYS A 15 -10.17 4.16 13.86
C LYS A 15 -8.76 4.66 14.22
N ILE A 16 -8.29 5.69 13.51
CA ILE A 16 -6.99 6.29 13.79
C ILE A 16 -6.98 7.01 15.13
N ASN A 17 -5.79 7.20 15.69
CA ASN A 17 -5.66 7.96 16.93
C ASN A 17 -6.08 9.41 16.70
N ILE A 18 -6.76 10.01 17.68
CA ILE A 18 -7.20 11.41 17.59
C ILE A 18 -6.04 12.38 17.38
N LYS A 19 -4.84 12.08 17.90
CA LYS A 19 -3.63 12.88 17.66
C LYS A 19 -3.22 12.85 16.19
N ASP A 20 -3.22 11.66 15.59
CA ASP A 20 -2.86 11.46 14.19
C ASP A 20 -3.92 12.08 13.28
N GLU A 21 -5.21 11.92 13.60
CA GLU A 21 -6.31 12.57 12.88
C GLU A 21 -6.19 14.09 12.89
N ASN A 22 -5.89 14.68 14.05
CA ASN A 22 -5.71 16.12 14.19
C ASN A 22 -4.47 16.60 13.42
N ALA A 23 -3.37 15.84 13.43
CA ALA A 23 -2.18 16.18 12.65
C ALA A 23 -2.47 16.12 11.13
N LEU A 24 -3.16 15.07 10.66
CA LEU A 24 -3.60 14.96 9.26
C LEU A 24 -4.50 16.13 8.84
N LYS A 25 -5.46 16.53 9.67
CA LYS A 25 -6.34 17.68 9.39
C LYS A 25 -5.62 19.02 9.39
N LYS A 26 -4.48 19.14 10.05
CA LYS A 26 -3.60 20.33 9.92
C LYS A 26 -2.83 20.33 8.60
N ILE A 27 -2.48 19.15 8.09
CA ILE A 27 -1.79 19.00 6.78
C ILE A 27 -2.78 19.23 5.65
N TYR A 28 -3.96 18.61 5.73
CA TYR A 28 -4.99 18.70 4.72
C TYR A 28 -6.37 18.75 5.39
N PRO A 29 -6.98 19.94 5.55
CA PRO A 29 -8.21 20.13 6.31
C PRO A 29 -9.38 19.25 5.85
N ASN A 30 -9.46 18.99 4.54
CA ASN A 30 -10.56 18.25 3.91
C ASN A 30 -10.24 16.76 3.74
N ILE A 31 -9.28 16.21 4.50
CA ILE A 31 -8.91 14.80 4.37
C ILE A 31 -10.06 13.86 4.73
N ILE A 32 -10.31 12.89 3.87
CA ILE A 32 -11.36 11.88 4.04
C ILE A 32 -10.71 10.62 4.61
N ILE A 33 -11.18 10.17 5.78
CA ILE A 33 -10.67 8.96 6.43
C ILE A 33 -11.79 7.92 6.47
N ASN A 34 -11.60 6.83 5.72
CA ASN A 34 -12.54 5.73 5.60
C ASN A 34 -12.05 4.50 6.35
N ILE A 35 -12.98 3.83 7.04
CA ILE A 35 -12.70 2.53 7.65
C ILE A 35 -13.00 1.44 6.63
N PHE A 36 -12.00 0.61 6.32
CA PHE A 36 -12.15 -0.55 5.47
C PHE A 36 -12.90 -1.67 6.21
N ASN A 37 -14.20 -1.77 5.97
CA ASN A 37 -15.02 -2.83 6.55
C ASN A 37 -14.85 -4.15 5.77
N PHE A 38 -13.77 -4.88 6.07
CA PHE A 38 -13.41 -6.14 5.40
C PHE A 38 -14.24 -7.35 5.86
N GLU A 39 -14.84 -7.31 7.06
CA GLU A 39 -15.54 -8.47 7.65
C GLU A 39 -16.76 -8.90 6.83
N ASN A 40 -17.41 -7.93 6.17
CA ASN A 40 -18.56 -8.18 5.31
C ASN A 40 -18.17 -8.52 3.87
N LYS A 41 -16.90 -8.37 3.50
CA LYS A 41 -16.41 -8.54 2.13
C LYS A 41 -15.68 -9.86 1.90
N PHE A 42 -15.18 -10.48 2.96
CA PHE A 42 -14.35 -11.69 2.88
C PHE A 42 -14.82 -12.79 3.82
N THR A 43 -14.61 -14.03 3.38
CA THR A 43 -14.89 -15.21 4.21
C THR A 43 -13.86 -15.37 5.33
N LYS A 44 -14.23 -16.06 6.41
CA LYS A 44 -13.30 -16.40 7.50
C LYS A 44 -12.08 -17.20 7.02
N SER A 45 -12.27 -18.08 6.03
CA SER A 45 -11.17 -18.86 5.44
C SER A 45 -10.17 -17.93 4.76
N PHE A 46 -10.66 -16.98 3.95
CA PHE A 46 -9.80 -15.98 3.30
C PHE A 46 -9.06 -15.11 4.32
N LEU A 47 -9.75 -14.58 5.33
CA LEU A 47 -9.15 -13.75 6.38
C LEU A 47 -8.05 -14.46 7.18
N SER A 48 -8.03 -15.80 7.18
CA SER A 48 -7.02 -16.63 7.85
C SER A 48 -5.96 -17.21 6.91
N SER A 49 -5.97 -16.80 5.64
CA SER A 49 -5.03 -17.23 4.61
C SER A 49 -3.61 -16.71 4.88
N GLU A 50 -2.63 -17.36 4.24
CA GLU A 50 -1.22 -17.01 4.33
C GLU A 50 -0.95 -15.65 3.67
N ASN A 51 -1.58 -15.35 2.54
CA ASN A 51 -1.45 -14.06 1.86
C ASN A 51 -2.00 -12.90 2.70
N VAL A 52 -3.17 -13.04 3.35
CA VAL A 52 -3.66 -12.00 4.27
C VAL A 52 -2.71 -11.81 5.45
N SER A 53 -2.11 -12.88 5.96
CA SER A 53 -1.11 -12.78 7.03
C SER A 53 0.15 -12.03 6.55
N TYR A 54 0.60 -12.31 5.31
CA TYR A 54 1.81 -11.75 4.74
C TYR A 54 1.66 -10.30 4.26
N TYR A 55 0.56 -9.96 3.57
CA TYR A 55 0.31 -8.65 2.94
C TYR A 55 -0.71 -7.75 3.65
N SER A 56 -1.48 -8.28 4.61
CA SER A 56 -2.48 -7.57 5.44
C SER A 56 -3.78 -7.47 4.67
N ILE A 57 -4.87 -7.51 5.41
CA ILE A 57 -6.19 -7.30 4.82
C ILE A 57 -6.31 -5.92 4.17
N MET A 58 -5.54 -4.94 4.66
CA MET A 58 -5.49 -3.59 4.09
C MET A 58 -4.97 -3.53 2.67
N ALA A 59 -4.14 -4.49 2.24
CA ALA A 59 -3.65 -4.50 0.86
C ALA A 59 -4.84 -4.58 -0.13
N TYR A 60 -5.89 -5.32 0.24
CA TYR A 60 -7.12 -5.45 -0.54
C TYR A 60 -8.03 -4.22 -0.53
N SER A 61 -7.77 -3.18 0.29
CA SER A 61 -8.57 -1.95 0.26
C SER A 61 -8.38 -1.16 -1.03
N ARG A 62 -7.35 -1.46 -1.83
CA ARG A 62 -7.17 -0.86 -3.17
C ARG A 62 -8.30 -1.22 -4.14
N TYR A 63 -9.08 -2.26 -3.86
CA TYR A 63 -10.28 -2.56 -4.66
C TYR A 63 -11.34 -1.47 -4.53
N GLU A 64 -11.32 -0.68 -3.46
CA GLU A 64 -12.28 0.40 -3.25
C GLU A 64 -12.18 1.50 -4.31
N ILE A 65 -11.04 1.61 -5.02
CA ILE A 65 -10.83 2.55 -6.12
C ILE A 65 -11.97 2.48 -7.14
N PHE A 66 -12.46 1.27 -7.44
CA PHE A 66 -13.53 1.09 -8.43
C PHE A 66 -14.86 1.74 -8.01
N THR A 67 -15.09 1.95 -6.71
CA THR A 67 -16.27 2.66 -6.19
C THR A 67 -16.18 4.19 -6.33
N PHE A 68 -15.00 4.70 -6.68
CA PHE A 68 -14.71 6.12 -6.84
C PHE A 68 -14.66 6.56 -8.30
N LEU A 69 -14.60 5.63 -9.26
CA LEU A 69 -14.47 5.94 -10.69
C LEU A 69 -15.66 6.72 -11.27
N ASN A 70 -16.82 6.71 -10.60
CA ASN A 70 -17.98 7.54 -10.98
C ASN A 70 -17.97 8.94 -10.35
N LYS A 71 -17.06 9.22 -9.41
CA LYS A 71 -16.95 10.50 -8.69
C LYS A 71 -15.72 11.31 -9.11
N TYR A 72 -14.64 10.62 -9.44
CA TYR A 72 -13.36 11.22 -9.78
C TYR A 72 -13.01 10.90 -11.22
N GLU A 73 -12.58 11.92 -11.98
CA GLU A 73 -12.08 11.73 -13.33
C GLU A 73 -10.80 10.87 -13.32
N GLN A 74 -9.97 11.06 -12.30
CA GLN A 74 -8.69 10.42 -12.17
C GLN A 74 -8.36 10.16 -10.70
N ILE A 75 -7.79 8.99 -10.40
CA ILE A 75 -7.49 8.54 -9.04
C ILE A 75 -6.04 8.05 -9.01
N LEU A 76 -5.21 8.66 -8.16
CA LEU A 76 -3.86 8.19 -7.89
C LEU A 76 -3.86 7.36 -6.61
N TYR A 77 -3.65 6.06 -6.74
CA TYR A 77 -3.42 5.15 -5.61
C TYR A 77 -1.94 5.11 -5.25
N ILE A 78 -1.66 5.16 -3.95
CA ILE A 78 -0.32 5.15 -3.38
C ILE A 78 -0.34 4.28 -2.13
N ASP A 79 0.55 3.28 -2.06
CA ASP A 79 0.82 2.52 -0.83
C ASP A 79 1.37 3.42 0.29
N THR A 80 1.19 3.02 1.55
CA THR A 80 1.50 3.87 2.71
C THR A 80 2.99 4.01 3.01
N ASP A 81 3.83 3.20 2.39
CA ASP A 81 5.29 3.16 2.54
C ASP A 81 5.99 3.75 1.31
N ILE A 82 5.44 4.85 0.81
CA ILE A 82 5.93 5.62 -0.33
C ILE A 82 6.41 7.02 0.10
N LEU A 83 7.46 7.49 -0.57
CA LEU A 83 7.94 8.87 -0.52
C LEU A 83 7.89 9.48 -1.93
N ILE A 84 7.14 10.59 -2.08
CA ILE A 84 7.08 11.38 -3.32
C ILE A 84 8.13 12.50 -3.22
N GLN A 85 9.10 12.49 -4.11
CA GLN A 85 10.27 13.39 -4.06
C GLN A 85 10.22 14.52 -5.07
N LYS A 86 9.40 14.37 -6.12
CA LYS A 86 9.33 15.28 -7.26
C LYS A 86 7.89 15.53 -7.65
N ASP A 87 7.67 16.59 -8.40
CA ASP A 87 6.35 16.91 -8.93
C ASP A 87 5.79 15.75 -9.77
N ILE A 88 4.51 15.48 -9.53
CA ILE A 88 3.72 14.42 -10.18
C ILE A 88 2.54 15.00 -10.96
N ILE A 89 2.47 16.32 -11.13
CA ILE A 89 1.38 17.01 -11.85
C ILE A 89 1.20 16.52 -13.28
N GLN A 90 2.25 16.00 -13.92
CA GLN A 90 2.18 15.39 -15.25
C GLN A 90 1.14 14.29 -15.35
N PHE A 91 0.83 13.59 -14.25
CA PHE A 91 -0.20 12.56 -14.23
C PHE A 91 -1.57 13.11 -14.61
N THR A 92 -1.90 14.36 -14.26
CA THR A 92 -3.20 14.99 -14.59
C THR A 92 -3.50 15.06 -16.09
N SER A 93 -2.47 14.91 -16.94
CA SER A 93 -2.61 14.90 -18.40
C SER A 93 -2.76 13.49 -18.99
N MET A 94 -2.54 12.42 -18.21
CA MET A 94 -2.46 11.04 -18.67
C MET A 94 -3.84 10.36 -18.69
N LYS A 95 -4.59 10.53 -19.78
CA LYS A 95 -5.99 10.06 -19.91
C LYS A 95 -6.23 9.07 -21.05
N ASP A 96 -5.20 8.72 -21.83
CA ASP A 96 -5.34 7.86 -23.02
C ASP A 96 -5.39 6.35 -22.72
N LYS A 97 -5.09 5.95 -21.48
CA LYS A 97 -5.22 4.58 -20.97
C LYS A 97 -6.14 4.54 -19.77
N ASN A 98 -6.67 3.36 -19.47
CA ASN A 98 -7.49 3.16 -18.30
C ASN A 98 -6.66 3.21 -17.00
N ILE A 99 -5.47 2.59 -17.02
CA ILE A 99 -4.59 2.52 -15.85
C ILE A 99 -3.15 2.81 -16.27
N TYR A 100 -2.41 3.57 -15.47
CA TYR A 100 -0.95 3.67 -15.57
C TYR A 100 -0.27 3.10 -14.33
N ALA A 101 0.74 2.27 -14.54
CA ALA A 101 1.51 1.66 -13.46
C ALA A 101 2.92 1.27 -13.94
N CYS A 102 3.83 0.98 -13.03
CA CYS A 102 5.16 0.46 -13.38
C CYS A 102 5.12 -1.07 -13.56
N LYS A 103 5.84 -1.62 -14.54
CA LYS A 103 6.00 -3.07 -14.67
C LYS A 103 6.95 -3.62 -13.61
N TYR A 104 6.67 -4.84 -13.16
CA TYR A 104 7.53 -5.52 -12.20
C TYR A 104 8.96 -5.71 -12.68
N LYS A 105 9.13 -6.15 -13.93
CA LYS A 105 10.45 -6.39 -14.50
C LYS A 105 11.30 -5.12 -14.56
N ASP A 106 10.68 -3.96 -14.76
CA ASP A 106 11.38 -2.69 -14.90
C ASP A 106 11.81 -2.14 -13.52
N ILE A 107 11.02 -2.41 -12.48
CA ILE A 107 11.34 -2.07 -11.09
C ILE A 107 12.45 -2.99 -10.55
N LEU A 108 12.28 -4.31 -10.70
CA LEU A 108 13.18 -5.31 -10.11
C LEU A 108 14.40 -5.62 -10.98
N LYS A 109 14.40 -5.14 -12.24
CA LYS A 109 15.42 -5.46 -13.25
C LYS A 109 15.62 -6.97 -13.44
N ASP A 110 14.56 -7.76 -13.25
CA ASP A 110 14.57 -9.22 -13.36
C ASP A 110 13.48 -9.72 -14.32
N ASN A 111 13.92 -10.20 -15.48
CA ASN A 111 13.06 -10.74 -16.53
C ASN A 111 12.67 -12.20 -16.31
N LYS A 112 13.27 -12.90 -15.33
CA LYS A 112 13.00 -14.32 -15.06
C LYS A 112 11.80 -14.54 -14.16
N LEU A 113 11.23 -13.46 -13.60
CA LEU A 113 10.05 -13.53 -12.76
C LEU A 113 8.84 -13.96 -13.59
N LYS A 114 8.07 -14.91 -13.05
CA LYS A 114 6.84 -15.46 -13.65
C LYS A 114 5.79 -14.39 -14.01
N TYR A 115 5.89 -13.21 -13.39
CA TYR A 115 4.97 -12.07 -13.53
C TYR A 115 5.68 -10.83 -14.08
N SER A 116 6.74 -11.00 -14.88
CA SER A 116 7.57 -9.91 -15.40
C SER A 116 6.78 -8.84 -16.18
N GLU A 117 5.74 -9.24 -16.91
CA GLU A 117 4.86 -8.33 -17.65
C GLU A 117 3.69 -7.76 -16.83
N SER A 118 3.49 -8.24 -15.59
CA SER A 118 2.49 -7.70 -14.67
C SER A 118 2.93 -6.34 -14.12
N PHE A 119 1.95 -5.52 -13.75
CA PHE A 119 2.23 -4.25 -13.09
C PHE A 119 2.38 -4.47 -11.57
N ASN A 120 3.21 -3.63 -10.94
CA ASN A 120 3.23 -3.48 -9.50
C ASN A 120 2.12 -2.53 -9.06
N SER A 121 1.45 -2.88 -7.96
CA SER A 121 0.27 -2.21 -7.43
C SER A 121 0.57 -1.24 -6.28
N GLY A 122 1.83 -0.87 -6.06
CA GLY A 122 2.21 0.10 -5.04
C GLY A 122 1.89 1.54 -5.42
N MET A 123 1.96 1.86 -6.71
CA MET A 123 1.47 3.12 -7.25
C MET A 123 0.76 2.86 -8.57
N MET A 124 -0.46 3.36 -8.69
CA MET A 124 -1.30 3.17 -9.86
C MET A 124 -2.16 4.41 -10.09
N LEU A 125 -2.23 4.85 -11.33
CA LEU A 125 -3.11 5.90 -11.78
C LEU A 125 -4.31 5.29 -12.50
N PHE A 126 -5.52 5.59 -12.07
CA PHE A 126 -6.76 5.13 -12.69
C PHE A 126 -7.49 6.30 -13.32
N ASN A 127 -8.02 6.09 -14.53
CA ASN A 127 -8.93 7.02 -15.18
C ASN A 127 -10.36 6.48 -15.14
N SER A 128 -11.34 7.38 -15.07
CA SER A 128 -12.77 7.05 -14.97
C SER A 128 -13.35 6.33 -16.18
N ASN A 129 -12.61 6.29 -17.31
CA ASN A 129 -13.01 5.63 -18.55
C ASN A 129 -12.94 4.09 -18.51
N ILE A 130 -12.78 3.48 -17.32
CA ILE A 130 -12.87 2.04 -17.13
C ILE A 130 -14.33 1.59 -17.22
N GLU A 131 -14.65 0.83 -18.25
CA GLU A 131 -15.97 0.21 -18.38
C GLU A 131 -16.17 -0.90 -17.34
N ASN A 132 -17.43 -1.16 -16.97
CA ASN A 132 -17.81 -2.25 -16.07
C ASN A 132 -17.14 -2.20 -14.67
N ALA A 133 -16.82 -1.01 -14.15
CA ALA A 133 -16.18 -0.82 -12.84
C ALA A 133 -16.85 -1.63 -11.70
N ASP A 134 -18.19 -1.63 -11.62
CA ASP A 134 -18.92 -2.41 -10.61
C ASP A 134 -18.73 -3.92 -10.74
N LYS A 135 -18.64 -4.44 -11.98
CA LYS A 135 -18.39 -5.87 -12.22
C LYS A 135 -16.95 -6.23 -11.85
N ILE A 136 -15.98 -5.36 -12.20
CA ILE A 136 -14.58 -5.53 -11.82
C ILE A 136 -14.45 -5.56 -10.29
N TYR A 137 -15.06 -4.58 -9.61
CA TYR A 137 -15.10 -4.51 -8.15
C TYR A 137 -15.57 -5.82 -7.53
N ASN A 138 -16.73 -6.33 -7.96
CA ASN A 138 -17.30 -7.58 -7.45
C ASN A 138 -16.41 -8.80 -7.77
N GLU A 139 -15.84 -8.86 -8.98
CA GLU A 139 -14.95 -9.93 -9.41
C GLU A 139 -13.65 -9.96 -8.60
N LEU A 140 -13.08 -8.80 -8.23
CA LEU A 140 -11.86 -8.73 -7.39
C LEU A 140 -12.07 -9.41 -6.04
N TYR A 141 -13.19 -9.12 -5.37
CA TYR A 141 -13.53 -9.77 -4.09
C TYR A 141 -13.79 -11.26 -4.28
N ARG A 142 -14.60 -11.64 -5.27
CA ARG A 142 -14.92 -13.04 -5.58
C ARG A 142 -13.65 -13.86 -5.85
N TYR A 143 -12.81 -13.38 -6.76
CA TYR A 143 -11.58 -14.07 -7.16
C TYR A 143 -10.56 -14.14 -6.03
N SER A 144 -10.48 -13.13 -5.15
CA SER A 144 -9.65 -13.18 -3.95
C SER A 144 -10.06 -14.35 -3.04
N ILE A 145 -11.36 -14.50 -2.78
CA ILE A 145 -11.90 -15.56 -1.93
C ILE A 145 -11.65 -16.95 -2.52
N GLU A 146 -11.83 -17.12 -3.83
CA GLU A 146 -11.68 -18.41 -4.51
C GLU A 146 -10.22 -18.83 -4.68
N SER A 147 -9.35 -17.89 -5.05
CA SER A 147 -7.95 -18.19 -5.35
C SER A 147 -7.03 -18.12 -4.13
N LEU A 148 -7.47 -17.43 -3.07
CA LEU A 148 -6.66 -17.10 -1.89
C LEU A 148 -5.34 -16.38 -2.22
N ASN A 149 -5.24 -15.75 -3.40
CA ASN A 149 -4.04 -15.06 -3.86
C ASN A 149 -3.87 -13.68 -3.22
N ALA A 150 -2.63 -13.17 -3.30
CA ALA A 150 -2.33 -11.78 -3.00
C ALA A 150 -3.12 -10.84 -3.93
N ASP A 151 -3.52 -9.73 -3.37
CA ASP A 151 -4.29 -8.65 -4.00
C ASP A 151 -3.74 -8.17 -5.35
N GLU A 152 -2.43 -8.06 -5.48
CA GLU A 152 -1.81 -7.64 -6.74
C GLU A 152 -1.94 -8.68 -7.86
N VAL A 153 -1.81 -9.97 -7.51
CA VAL A 153 -2.01 -11.07 -8.44
C VAL A 153 -3.47 -11.10 -8.87
N VAL A 154 -4.39 -10.88 -7.93
CA VAL A 154 -5.82 -10.78 -8.20
C VAL A 154 -6.12 -9.60 -9.13
N LEU A 155 -5.57 -8.41 -8.86
CA LEU A 155 -5.73 -7.23 -9.72
C LEU A 155 -5.27 -7.49 -11.15
N ASN A 156 -4.02 -7.94 -11.32
CA ASN A 156 -3.48 -8.24 -12.64
C ASN A 156 -4.33 -9.29 -13.38
N THR A 157 -4.79 -10.32 -12.68
CA THR A 157 -5.61 -11.40 -13.27
C THR A 157 -7.00 -10.94 -13.65
N VAL A 158 -7.67 -10.19 -12.77
CA VAL A 158 -9.05 -9.74 -13.01
C VAL A 158 -9.07 -8.69 -14.09
N LEU A 159 -8.21 -7.67 -14.04
CA LEU A 159 -8.21 -6.59 -15.04
C LEU A 159 -7.92 -7.09 -16.46
N ALA A 160 -7.08 -8.13 -16.60
CA ALA A 160 -6.83 -8.79 -17.87
C ALA A 160 -8.11 -9.40 -18.51
N LYS A 161 -9.12 -9.79 -17.71
CA LYS A 161 -10.39 -10.33 -18.21
C LYS A 161 -11.36 -9.24 -18.72
N PHE A 162 -11.15 -7.99 -18.33
CA PHE A 162 -12.07 -6.88 -18.60
C PHE A 162 -11.56 -5.91 -19.68
N ASN A 163 -10.58 -6.32 -20.49
CA ASN A 163 -10.00 -5.50 -21.56
C ASN A 163 -9.51 -4.12 -21.08
N VAL A 164 -9.08 -4.01 -19.82
CA VAL A 164 -8.55 -2.77 -19.27
C VAL A 164 -7.22 -2.45 -19.97
N THR A 165 -7.10 -1.24 -20.49
CA THR A 165 -5.89 -0.77 -21.18
C THR A 165 -4.87 -0.20 -20.20
N PHE A 166 -3.61 -0.56 -20.40
CA PHE A 166 -2.51 -0.13 -19.53
C PHE A 166 -1.53 0.78 -20.26
N GLY A 167 -1.13 1.87 -19.58
CA GLY A 167 0.07 2.63 -19.86
C GLY A 167 1.15 2.25 -18.85
N TYR A 168 2.40 2.12 -19.31
CA TYR A 168 3.50 1.76 -18.42
C TYR A 168 4.35 2.97 -18.10
N LEU A 169 4.50 3.24 -16.81
CA LEU A 169 5.34 4.30 -16.30
C LEU A 169 6.79 3.85 -16.19
N ASP A 170 7.70 4.81 -16.28
CA ASP A 170 9.11 4.63 -15.99
C ASP A 170 9.30 4.18 -14.52
N SER A 171 10.23 3.25 -14.26
CA SER A 171 10.45 2.70 -12.92
C SER A 171 10.86 3.73 -11.87
N ARG A 172 11.29 4.94 -12.28
CA ARG A 172 11.47 6.10 -11.38
C ARG A 172 10.20 6.52 -10.64
N TYR A 173 9.02 6.14 -11.11
CA TYR A 173 7.74 6.40 -10.45
C TYR A 173 7.32 5.31 -9.45
N ASN A 174 8.14 4.29 -9.24
CA ASN A 174 7.89 3.24 -8.25
C ASN A 174 9.21 2.54 -7.87
N CYS A 175 10.19 3.31 -7.41
CA CYS A 175 11.56 2.83 -7.21
C CYS A 175 11.69 2.06 -5.87
N PHE A 176 12.00 0.76 -5.94
CA PHE A 176 12.12 -0.11 -4.74
C PHE A 176 13.46 0.00 -4.01
N ASN A 177 14.50 0.50 -4.68
CA ASN A 177 15.86 0.42 -4.18
C ASN A 177 16.19 1.57 -3.23
N VAL A 178 15.62 1.52 -2.02
CA VAL A 178 15.84 2.51 -0.95
C VAL A 178 17.28 2.54 -0.42
N SER A 179 18.13 1.58 -0.79
CA SER A 179 19.54 1.54 -0.39
C SER A 179 20.51 2.07 -1.45
N ASP A 180 20.08 2.24 -2.70
CA ASP A 180 20.91 2.80 -3.77
C ASP A 180 20.70 4.31 -3.89
N ILE A 181 21.74 5.08 -3.61
CA ILE A 181 21.70 6.54 -3.58
C ILE A 181 21.45 7.11 -4.98
N GLU A 182 21.97 6.49 -6.04
CA GLU A 182 21.83 7.01 -7.39
C GLU A 182 20.40 6.82 -7.92
N SER A 183 19.83 5.63 -7.72
CA SER A 183 18.42 5.37 -8.03
C SER A 183 17.49 6.32 -7.26
N GLN A 184 17.77 6.59 -5.98
CA GLN A 184 16.97 7.53 -5.17
C GLN A 184 17.03 8.96 -5.70
N LYS A 185 18.22 9.49 -6.02
CA LYS A 185 18.34 10.86 -6.57
C LYS A 185 17.52 11.07 -7.85
N ASN A 186 17.42 10.03 -8.67
CA ASN A 186 16.70 10.09 -9.93
C ASN A 186 15.21 9.72 -9.82
N ALA A 187 14.79 9.11 -8.73
CA ALA A 187 13.39 8.74 -8.50
C ALA A 187 12.47 9.97 -8.42
N TYR A 188 11.24 9.78 -8.87
CA TYR A 188 10.11 10.65 -8.56
C TYR A 188 9.39 10.14 -7.32
N ILE A 189 9.29 8.82 -7.20
CA ILE A 189 8.58 8.14 -6.12
C ILE A 189 9.44 6.95 -5.69
N ILE A 190 9.77 6.91 -4.40
CA ILE A 190 10.43 5.76 -3.77
C ILE A 190 9.37 4.94 -3.05
N HIS A 191 9.35 3.64 -3.28
CA HIS A 191 8.48 2.70 -2.59
C HIS A 191 9.33 1.77 -1.73
N ALA A 192 9.19 1.90 -0.41
CA ALA A 192 9.95 1.11 0.53
C ALA A 192 9.41 -0.32 0.64
N SER A 193 10.05 -1.27 -0.06
CA SER A 193 9.62 -2.68 -0.07
C SER A 193 10.43 -3.55 0.91
N GLY A 194 9.79 -4.62 1.40
CA GLY A 194 10.44 -5.62 2.25
C GLY A 194 10.99 -5.06 3.56
N SER A 195 12.24 -5.40 3.88
CA SER A 195 12.94 -4.98 5.11
C SER A 195 13.53 -3.57 5.04
N ASN A 196 13.54 -2.94 3.87
CA ASN A 196 14.19 -1.65 3.65
C ASN A 196 13.20 -0.51 3.85
N LYS A 197 12.57 -0.45 5.02
CA LYS A 197 11.58 0.58 5.34
C LYS A 197 12.23 1.91 5.73
N PHE A 198 11.62 3.03 5.39
CA PHE A 198 12.15 4.36 5.72
C PHE A 198 12.36 4.56 7.22
N TRP A 199 11.47 4.04 8.07
CA TRP A 199 11.59 4.12 9.52
C TRP A 199 12.64 3.15 10.12
N ASP A 200 13.15 2.23 9.31
CA ASP A 200 14.22 1.31 9.70
C ASP A 200 15.61 1.79 9.27
N LEU A 201 15.68 2.71 8.29
CA LEU A 201 16.90 3.26 7.71
C LEU A 201 17.15 4.70 8.20
N GLU A 202 18.39 5.03 8.52
CA GLU A 202 18.74 6.40 8.97
C GLU A 202 19.08 7.35 7.79
N ASN A 203 19.26 6.81 6.59
CA ASN A 203 19.88 7.51 5.45
C ASN A 203 18.88 8.13 4.45
N ASN A 204 17.67 8.49 4.89
CA ASN A 204 16.71 9.23 4.05
C ASN A 204 16.30 10.55 4.72
N ASP A 205 16.99 11.62 4.34
CA ASP A 205 16.85 12.95 4.95
C ASP A 205 15.42 13.51 4.80
N GLU A 206 14.83 13.35 3.62
CA GLU A 206 13.49 13.85 3.30
C GLU A 206 12.41 13.15 4.15
N TRP A 207 12.49 11.82 4.30
CA TRP A 207 11.61 11.09 5.22
C TRP A 207 11.80 11.56 6.67
N ASN A 208 13.04 11.74 7.12
CA ASN A 208 13.34 12.18 8.47
C ASN A 208 12.80 13.59 8.74
N GLU A 209 12.88 14.50 7.78
CA GLU A 209 12.30 15.83 7.85
C GLU A 209 10.77 15.80 7.90
N ASN A 210 10.13 15.00 7.05
CA ASN A 210 8.67 14.82 7.06
C ASN A 210 8.20 14.23 8.40
N ASN A 211 8.94 13.27 8.96
CA ASN A 211 8.63 12.69 10.27
C ASN A 211 8.82 13.70 11.41
N LYS A 212 9.80 14.62 11.34
CA LYS A 212 9.91 15.72 12.32
C LYS A 212 8.69 16.64 12.26
N LYS A 213 8.29 17.08 11.07
CA LYS A 213 7.08 17.91 10.87
C LYS A 213 5.82 17.21 11.39
N TRP A 214 5.67 15.92 11.13
CA TRP A 214 4.57 15.10 11.66
C TRP A 214 4.47 15.18 13.19
N ILE A 215 5.60 15.05 13.89
CA ILE A 215 5.67 15.13 15.34
C ILE A 215 5.35 16.55 15.83
N GLU A 216 5.86 17.59 15.16
CA GLU A 216 5.59 19.00 15.47
C GLU A 216 4.10 19.34 15.36
N LEU A 217 3.40 18.73 14.39
CA LEU A 217 1.95 18.87 14.23
C LEU A 217 1.14 18.16 15.31
N GLY A 218 1.80 17.36 16.16
CA GLY A 218 1.20 16.61 17.27
C GLY A 218 0.88 15.16 16.95
N GLY A 219 1.32 14.67 15.79
CA GLY A 219 1.20 13.26 15.41
C GLY A 219 2.02 12.34 16.30
N ILE A 220 1.63 11.07 16.38
CA ILE A 220 2.33 10.09 17.20
C ILE A 220 3.68 9.76 16.58
N LYS A 221 4.74 9.91 17.38
CA LYS A 221 6.10 9.51 17.02
C LYS A 221 6.19 7.99 16.90
N TYR A 222 6.76 7.51 15.79
CA TYR A 222 7.20 6.12 15.67
C TYR A 222 8.33 5.81 16.66
N ASP A 223 8.13 4.82 17.53
CA ASP A 223 9.11 4.38 18.54
C ASP A 223 9.71 3.01 18.16
N LYS A 224 10.84 3.07 17.45
CA LYS A 224 11.59 1.89 17.00
C LYS A 224 12.08 1.04 18.17
N GLU A 225 12.49 1.65 19.28
CA GLU A 225 12.99 0.90 20.44
C GLU A 225 11.88 0.13 21.12
N LEU A 226 10.73 0.76 21.33
CA LEU A 226 9.55 0.12 21.90
C LEU A 226 9.14 -1.08 21.04
N ILE A 227 9.07 -0.90 19.72
CA ILE A 227 8.73 -1.97 18.78
C ILE A 227 9.75 -3.11 18.88
N ASN A 228 11.04 -2.82 18.91
CA ASN A 228 12.09 -3.84 19.04
C ASN A 228 12.02 -4.58 20.38
N LYS A 229 11.76 -3.88 21.49
CA LYS A 229 11.53 -4.49 22.81
C LYS A 229 10.32 -5.43 22.78
N LYS A 230 9.21 -5.02 22.14
CA LYS A 230 8.02 -5.86 21.97
C LYS A 230 8.28 -7.06 21.07
N LYS A 231 9.03 -6.90 19.97
CA LYS A 231 9.42 -8.01 19.08
C LYS A 231 10.19 -9.08 19.85
N LYS A 232 11.23 -8.69 20.60
CA LYS A 232 12.03 -9.60 21.44
C LYS A 232 11.17 -10.32 22.50
N LEU A 233 10.23 -9.60 23.13
CA LEU A 233 9.32 -10.20 24.10
C LEU A 233 8.43 -11.26 23.46
N ILE A 234 7.83 -10.96 22.29
CA ILE A 234 7.00 -11.92 21.55
C ILE A 234 7.82 -13.15 21.18
N GLU A 235 9.06 -12.99 20.70
CA GLU A 235 9.93 -14.13 20.37
C GLU A 235 10.22 -15.00 21.59
N LYS A 236 10.55 -14.39 22.73
CA LYS A 236 10.77 -15.13 23.98
C LYS A 236 9.53 -15.90 24.42
N LEU A 237 8.35 -15.30 24.33
CA LEU A 237 7.08 -15.93 24.69
C LEU A 237 6.73 -17.11 23.78
N LEU A 238 6.93 -16.93 22.47
CA LEU A 238 6.56 -17.92 21.46
C LEU A 238 7.65 -18.98 21.24
N TRP A 239 8.85 -18.80 21.80
CA TRP A 239 9.98 -19.74 21.68
C TRP A 239 9.59 -21.18 22.03
N PHE A 240 8.77 -21.34 23.07
CA PHE A 240 8.34 -22.65 23.59
C PHE A 240 7.28 -23.36 22.73
N ILE A 241 6.77 -22.71 21.68
CA ILE A 241 5.78 -23.31 20.79
C ILE A 241 6.52 -24.06 19.67
N PRO A 242 6.47 -25.40 19.62
CA PRO A 242 7.26 -26.17 18.65
C PRO A 242 6.78 -25.96 17.20
N SER A 243 5.47 -25.74 17.00
CA SER A 243 4.90 -25.53 15.67
C SER A 243 5.32 -24.18 15.08
N ILE A 244 6.14 -24.21 14.02
CA ILE A 244 6.55 -23.02 13.25
C ILE A 244 5.32 -22.28 12.73
N LYS A 245 4.36 -23.01 12.13
CA LYS A 245 3.14 -22.42 11.58
C LYS A 245 2.33 -21.69 12.64
N LEU A 246 2.17 -22.28 13.83
CA LEU A 246 1.45 -21.64 14.93
C LEU A 246 2.21 -20.42 15.47
N ARG A 247 3.54 -20.51 15.64
CA ARG A 247 4.38 -19.38 16.04
C ARG A 247 4.22 -18.20 15.08
N SER A 248 4.33 -18.44 13.78
CA SER A 248 4.17 -17.42 12.74
C SER A 248 2.82 -16.71 12.84
N LYS A 249 1.71 -17.46 12.94
CA LYS A 249 0.37 -16.86 13.10
C LYS A 249 0.23 -16.03 14.38
N LEU A 250 0.79 -16.52 15.50
CA LEU A 250 0.75 -15.80 16.78
C LEU A 250 1.61 -14.53 16.76
N LYS A 251 2.77 -14.55 16.09
CA LYS A 251 3.63 -13.38 15.88
C LYS A 251 2.86 -12.25 15.19
N VAL A 252 2.16 -12.55 14.10
CA VAL A 252 1.31 -11.58 13.37
C VAL A 252 0.21 -11.02 14.27
N LYS A 253 -0.53 -11.90 14.96
CA LYS A 253 -1.64 -11.51 15.85
C LYS A 253 -1.17 -10.62 17.01
N LEU A 254 -0.07 -10.99 17.66
CA LEU A 254 0.49 -10.22 18.77
C LEU A 254 1.11 -8.90 18.30
N GLY A 255 1.80 -8.89 17.16
CA GLY A 255 2.30 -7.67 16.53
C GLY A 255 1.18 -6.66 16.33
N LYS A 256 0.07 -7.07 15.70
CA LYS A 256 -1.11 -6.20 15.47
C LYS A 256 -1.63 -5.60 16.78
N LYS A 257 -1.70 -6.40 17.85
CA LYS A 257 -2.12 -5.92 19.19
C LYS A 257 -1.19 -4.84 19.75
N PHE A 258 0.10 -4.87 19.43
CA PHE A 258 1.09 -3.88 19.85
C PHE A 258 1.31 -2.76 18.84
N GLY A 259 0.50 -2.67 17.78
CA GLY A 259 0.56 -1.57 16.82
C GLY A 259 1.70 -1.68 15.81
N PHE A 260 2.23 -2.88 15.54
CA PHE A 260 3.20 -3.08 14.47
C PHE A 260 2.94 -4.36 13.70
N ARG A 261 3.48 -4.43 12.48
CA ARG A 261 3.35 -5.62 11.65
C ARG A 261 4.52 -6.58 11.86
N TRP A 262 4.19 -7.87 11.97
CA TRP A 262 5.17 -8.94 11.84
C TRP A 262 5.15 -9.48 10.41
N THR A 263 6.23 -9.31 9.66
CA THR A 263 6.40 -9.94 8.34
C THR A 263 6.87 -11.37 8.55
N LEU A 264 6.17 -12.32 7.91
CA LEU A 264 6.47 -13.75 7.99
C LEU A 264 7.69 -14.13 7.16
#